data_AF-A0A256B9Y8-F1
#
_entry.id   AF-A0A256B9Y8-F1
#
_cell.length_a   1.000
_cell.length_b   1.000
_cell.length_c   1.000
_cell.angle_alpha   90.00
_cell.angle_beta   90.00
_cell.angle_gamma   90.00
#
_symmetry.space_group_name_H-M   'P 1'
#
loop_
_entity.id
_entity.type
_entity.pdbx_description
1 polymer ?
#
loop_
_entity_poly.entity_id
_entity_poly.type
_entity_poly.pdbx_seq_one_letter_code
_entity_poly.pdbx_strand_id
1 'polypeptide(L)' 'IESMNSSLRKVIKSQQIFPTDEAAFKLVYLAMRHISKKWTMPFRDWKPALNRFAILFEDRLHF' A
#
# COMPACT_ATOMS: atom_id res chain seq x y z
N ILE A 1 4.39 5.87 -1.17
CA ILE A 1 3.42 6.22 -2.23
C ILE A 1 4.07 6.11 -3.61
N GLU A 2 5.13 6.85 -3.90
CA GLU A 2 5.70 6.87 -5.26
C GLU A 2 6.29 5.53 -5.75
N SER A 3 6.87 4.73 -4.85
CA SER A 3 7.35 3.38 -5.20
C SER A 3 6.22 2.48 -5.71
N MET A 4 5.05 2.53 -5.06
CA MET A 4 3.85 1.81 -5.48
C MET A 4 3.36 2.32 -6.84
N ASN A 5 3.25 3.64 -7.01
CA ASN A 5 2.82 4.25 -8.28
C ASN A 5 3.75 3.87 -9.44
N SER A 6 5.06 3.89 -9.22
CA SER A 6 6.06 3.46 -10.21
C SER A 6 5.88 1.99 -10.60
N SER A 7 5.68 1.09 -9.62
CA SER A 7 5.38 -0.31 -9.89
C SER A 7 4.07 -0.51 -10.66
N LEU A 8 3.00 0.21 -10.29
CA LEU A 8 1.71 0.13 -11.00
C LEU A 8 1.84 0.63 -12.45
N ARG A 9 2.51 1.77 -12.69
CA ARG A 9 2.74 2.29 -14.05
C ARG A 9 3.51 1.30 -14.92
N LYS A 10 4.49 0.57 -14.36
CA LYS A 10 5.20 -0.49 -15.11
C LYS A 10 4.27 -1.61 -15.57
N VAL A 11 3.37 -2.08 -14.70
CA VAL A 11 2.42 -3.16 -15.01
C VAL A 11 1.32 -2.69 -15.98
N ILE A 12 0.86 -1.45 -15.84
CA ILE A 12 -0.16 -0.88 -16.73
C ILE A 12 0.44 -0.60 -18.12
N LYS A 13 1.70 -0.19 -18.22
CA LYS A 13 2.35 0.09 -19.52
C LYS A 13 2.38 -1.14 -20.44
N SER A 14 2.38 -2.36 -19.92
CA SER A 14 2.31 -3.58 -20.72
C SER A 14 0.90 -3.93 -21.23
N GLN A 15 -0.14 -3.28 -20.70
CA GLN A 15 -1.55 -3.51 -21.04
C GLN A 15 -2.24 -2.15 -21.22
N GLN A 16 -2.16 -1.62 -22.44
CA GLN A 16 -2.64 -0.28 -22.77
C GLN A 16 -4.14 -0.24 -23.10
N ILE A 17 -4.74 -1.39 -23.42
CA ILE A 17 -6.17 -1.56 -23.72
C ILE A 17 -6.69 -2.72 -22.88
N PHE A 18 -7.77 -2.47 -22.13
CA PHE A 18 -8.45 -3.48 -21.34
C PHE A 18 -9.77 -3.88 -22.02
N PRO A 19 -10.11 -5.17 -22.07
CA PRO A 19 -11.35 -5.64 -22.68
C PRO A 19 -12.59 -5.31 -21.84
N THR A 20 -12.45 -5.22 -20.51
CA THR A 20 -13.51 -4.80 -19.57
C THR A 20 -12.90 -4.08 -18.37
N ASP A 21 -13.74 -3.38 -17.61
CA ASP A 21 -13.33 -2.72 -16.36
C ASP A 21 -12.86 -3.75 -15.32
N GLU A 22 -13.50 -4.91 -15.23
CA GLU A 22 -13.08 -5.98 -14.32
C GLU A 22 -11.67 -6.48 -14.62
N ALA A 23 -11.29 -6.55 -15.90
CA ALA A 23 -9.94 -6.92 -16.30
C ALA A 23 -8.90 -5.89 -15.81
N ALA A 24 -9.23 -4.59 -15.91
CA ALA A 24 -8.39 -3.51 -15.39
C ALA A 24 -8.26 -3.59 -13.86
N PHE A 25 -9.37 -3.74 -13.14
CA PHE A 25 -9.37 -3.88 -11.68
C PHE A 25 -8.58 -5.10 -11.22
N LYS A 26 -8.72 -6.24 -11.90
CA LYS A 26 -7.98 -7.46 -11.59
C LYS A 26 -6.48 -7.26 -11.75
N LEU A 27 -6.02 -6.57 -12.79
CA LEU A 27 -4.61 -6.27 -12.99
C LEU A 27 -4.06 -5.41 -11.84
N VAL A 28 -4.76 -4.33 -11.48
CA VAL A 28 -4.35 -3.45 -10.37
C VAL A 28 -4.31 -4.22 -9.05
N TYR A 29 -5.33 -5.03 -8.77
CA TYR A 29 -5.38 -5.87 -7.58
C TYR A 29 -4.20 -6.83 -7.50
N LEU A 30 -3.89 -7.55 -8.59
CA LEU A 30 -2.76 -8.48 -8.63
C LEU A 30 -1.42 -7.75 -8.44
N ALA A 31 -1.25 -6.58 -9.06
CA ALA A 31 -0.06 -5.76 -8.89
C ALA A 31 0.10 -5.30 -7.44
N MET A 32 -0.96 -4.79 -6.81
CA MET A 32 -0.95 -4.40 -5.39
C MET A 32 -0.63 -5.57 -4.48
N ARG A 33 -1.26 -6.73 -4.71
CA ARG A 33 -1.00 -7.96 -3.94
C ARG A 33 0.45 -8.42 -4.08
N HIS A 34 1.08 -8.21 -5.23
CA HIS A 34 2.50 -8.53 -5.41
C HIS A 34 3.41 -7.50 -4.72
N ILE A 35 3.08 -6.22 -4.78
CA ILE A 35 3.84 -5.15 -4.08
C ILE A 35 3.78 -5.36 -2.56
N SER A 36 2.61 -5.67 -2.00
CA SER A 36 2.42 -5.83 -0.56
C SER A 36 3.24 -6.98 0.03
N LYS A 37 3.50 -8.04 -0.76
CA LYS A 37 4.41 -9.13 -0.35
C LYS A 37 5.83 -8.66 -0.05
N LYS A 38 6.26 -7.51 -0.58
CA LYS A 38 7.58 -6.92 -0.33
C LYS A 38 7.60 -5.98 0.87
N TRP A 39 6.44 -5.62 1.43
CA TRP A 39 6.31 -4.75 2.60
C TRP A 39 6.41 -5.56 3.89
N THR A 40 7.50 -6.28 4.05
CA THR A 40 7.75 -7.15 5.22
C THR A 40 8.61 -6.48 6.28
N MET A 41 9.28 -5.38 5.94
CA MET A 41 10.13 -4.67 6.89
C MET A 41 9.27 -3.96 7.94
N PRO A 42 9.52 -4.19 9.24
CA PRO A 42 8.86 -3.42 10.29
C PRO A 42 9.25 -1.94 10.18
N PHE A 43 8.30 -1.06 10.48
CA PHE A 43 8.58 0.38 10.49
C PHE A 43 9.63 0.68 11.57
N ARG A 44 10.71 1.35 11.15
CA ARG A 44 11.72 1.83 12.09
C ARG A 44 11.08 2.82 13.06
N ASP A 45 11.43 2.70 14.33
CA ASP A 45 10.95 3.58 15.40
C ASP A 45 9.43 3.60 15.60
N TRP A 46 8.74 2.51 15.24
CA TRP A 46 7.29 2.41 15.40
C TRP A 46 6.83 2.55 16.86
N LYS A 47 7.58 1.98 17.82
CA LYS A 47 7.23 2.03 19.24
C LYS A 47 7.27 3.46 19.81
N PRO A 48 8.34 4.26 19.61
CA PRO A 48 8.32 5.68 19.94
C PRO A 48 7.19 6.47 19.28
N ALA A 49 6.89 6.20 18.00
CA ALA A 49 5.79 6.87 17.30
C ALA A 49 4.42 6.54 17.93
N LEU A 50 4.18 5.27 18.25
CA LEU A 50 2.97 4.83 18.95
C LEU A 50 2.80 5.52 20.30
N ASN A 51 3.85 5.66 21.11
CA ASN A 51 3.78 6.40 22.38
C ASN A 51 3.35 7.86 22.17
N ARG A 52 3.80 8.50 21.08
CA ARG A 52 3.38 9.86 20.74
C ARG A 52 1.91 9.90 20.32
N PHE A 53 1.45 8.93 19.54
CA PHE A 53 0.05 8.83 19.16
C PHE A 53 -0.86 8.58 20.36
N ALA A 54 -0.42 7.77 21.33
CA ALA A 54 -1.15 7.51 22.56
C ALA A 54 -1.45 8.80 23.35
N ILE A 55 -0.46 9.69 23.47
CA ILE A 55 -0.63 10.96 24.16
C ILE A 55 -1.54 11.92 23.37
N LEU A 56 -1.37 11.99 22.05
CA LEU A 56 -2.13 12.91 21.19
C LEU A 56 -3.59 12.50 20.99
N PHE A 57 -3.88 11.19 21.09
CA PHE A 57 -5.18 10.61 20.80
C PHE A 57 -5.63 9.66 21.92
N GLU A 58 -5.47 10.07 23.16
CA GLU A 58 -5.74 9.27 24.37
C GLU A 58 -7.16 8.69 24.38
N ASP A 59 -8.16 9.45 23.93
CA ASP A 59 -9.56 9.00 23.86
C ASP A 59 -9.86 8.02 22.72
N ARG A 60 -8.93 7.82 21.78
CA ARG A 60 -9.12 6.97 20.59
C ARG A 60 -8.27 5.72 20.61
N LEU A 61 -7.15 5.78 21.31
CA LEU A 61 -6.16 4.71 21.36
C LEU A 61 -6.07 4.18 22.80
N HIS A 62 -6.94 3.22 23.10
CA HIS A 62 -6.85 2.43 24.32
C HIS A 62 -5.84 1.30 24.08
N PHE A 63 -4.67 1.40 24.69
CA PHE A 63 -3.65 0.34 24.69
C PHE A 63 -3.65 -0.39 26.04
#